data_AF-A0A0B8PG88-F1
#
_entry.id   AF-A0A0B8PG88-F1
#
_cell.length_a   1.000
_cell.length_b   1.000
_cell.length_c   1.000
_cell.angle_alpha   90.00
_cell.angle_beta   90.00
_cell.angle_gamma   90.00
#
_symmetry.space_group_name_H-M   'P 1'
#
loop_
_entity.id
_entity.type
_entity.pdbx_description
1 polymer ?
#
loop_
_entity_poly.entity_id
_entity_poly.type
_entity_poly.pdbx_seq_one_letter_code
_entity_poly.pdbx_strand_id
1 'polypeptide(L)'
;MERYLERQEFTVSQEQLTSLNNQIEQRDEALVQLAGELALEPLSFSESISSLETLDALESDLENIYELVRFNRISEKLSVQGLDAWAVMARAWDEKPELLATAFIYRYHSQLVSEVYEKELAIKEFDRVEHEKSIERFRSIDKQLFSFAQEELVEELYERLPNPSARGEVETLRREFNKKRRHLPIRRLLNSAGRAIQQIKPVFMMSPMSIATYLEPGSIDFDLVIFDEASQVKVADGLGAILRGKQVIVVGDTKQMPPTNFFGRQFTLDDEEAELSLTADIESILGMFLASGTPERMLKWHYRSVMSL
;
A
#
# COMPACT_ATOMS: atom_id res chain seq x y z
N MET A 1 -18.96 -75.94 -60.03
CA MET A 1 -19.87 -76.07 -58.87
C MET A 1 -20.19 -74.65 -58.40
N GLU A 2 -20.91 -73.85 -59.20
CA GLU A 2 -22.37 -73.86 -59.32
C GLU A 2 -23.07 -73.83 -57.95
N ARG A 3 -23.51 -72.64 -57.54
CA ARG A 3 -24.83 -72.42 -56.93
C ARG A 3 -25.22 -70.93 -56.93
N TYR A 4 -26.05 -70.60 -57.92
CA TYR A 4 -27.21 -69.67 -57.89
C TYR A 4 -27.08 -68.29 -57.23
N LEU A 5 -26.93 -67.25 -58.08
CA LEU A 5 -27.47 -65.91 -57.86
C LEU A 5 -28.87 -65.87 -58.53
N GLU A 6 -29.94 -66.08 -57.77
CA GLU A 6 -31.27 -65.61 -58.18
C GLU A 6 -31.35 -64.11 -57.85
N ARG A 7 -31.12 -63.25 -58.85
CA ARG A 7 -31.51 -61.84 -58.76
C ARG A 7 -33.03 -61.78 -58.85
N GLN A 8 -33.72 -61.56 -57.73
CA GLN A 8 -35.08 -61.02 -57.76
C GLN A 8 -35.01 -59.61 -58.35
N GLU A 9 -35.53 -59.43 -59.56
CA GLU A 9 -35.76 -58.09 -60.12
C GLU A 9 -36.89 -57.42 -59.31
N PHE A 10 -36.51 -56.61 -58.32
CA PHE A 10 -37.42 -55.65 -57.70
C PHE A 10 -37.80 -54.59 -58.74
N THR A 11 -39.00 -54.70 -59.30
CA THR A 11 -39.58 -53.64 -60.14
C THR A 11 -40.26 -52.64 -59.22
N VAL A 12 -39.56 -51.56 -58.88
CA VAL A 12 -40.15 -50.42 -58.19
C VAL A 12 -41.07 -49.70 -59.17
N SER A 13 -42.37 -49.60 -58.87
CA SER A 13 -43.31 -48.89 -59.74
C SER A 13 -43.08 -47.37 -59.67
N GLN A 14 -43.37 -46.63 -60.75
CA GLN A 14 -43.31 -45.16 -60.70
C GLN A 14 -44.23 -44.58 -59.63
N GLU A 15 -45.36 -45.23 -59.33
CA GLU A 15 -46.25 -44.84 -58.23
C GLU A 15 -45.57 -44.99 -56.87
N GLN A 16 -44.76 -46.04 -56.66
CA GLN A 16 -44.01 -46.23 -55.41
C GLN A 16 -42.94 -45.15 -55.22
N LEU A 17 -42.21 -44.78 -56.28
CA LEU A 17 -41.23 -43.69 -56.23
C LEU A 17 -41.89 -42.34 -55.95
N THR A 18 -43.06 -42.09 -56.56
CA THR A 18 -43.81 -40.84 -56.36
C THR A 18 -44.35 -40.75 -54.93
N SER A 19 -44.86 -41.86 -54.38
CA SER A 19 -45.29 -41.94 -52.98
C SER A 19 -44.14 -41.71 -52.01
N LEU A 20 -42.96 -42.28 -52.29
CA LEU A 20 -41.79 -42.12 -51.43
C LEU A 20 -41.28 -40.67 -51.44
N ASN A 21 -41.23 -40.03 -52.61
CA ASN A 21 -40.85 -38.62 -52.73
C ASN A 21 -41.81 -37.70 -51.98
N ASN A 22 -43.12 -37.93 -52.07
CA ASN A 22 -44.10 -37.15 -51.30
C ASN A 22 -43.91 -37.33 -49.79
N GLN A 23 -43.56 -38.53 -49.32
CA GLN A 23 -43.27 -38.76 -47.90
C GLN A 23 -41.98 -38.07 -47.44
N ILE A 24 -40.95 -38.02 -48.30
CA ILE A 24 -39.72 -37.28 -48.03
C ILE A 24 -40.01 -35.78 -47.96
N GLU A 25 -40.79 -35.24 -48.89
CA GLU A 25 -41.15 -33.82 -48.93
C GLU A 25 -41.98 -33.42 -47.69
N GLN A 26 -42.95 -34.23 -47.29
CA GLN A 26 -43.74 -34.02 -46.06
C GLN A 26 -42.86 -34.08 -44.80
N ARG A 27 -41.89 -35.00 -44.75
CA ARG A 27 -40.93 -35.07 -43.65
C ARG A 27 -40.08 -33.81 -43.58
N ASP A 28 -39.55 -33.36 -44.71
CA ASP A 28 -38.67 -32.20 -44.77
C ASP A 28 -39.43 -30.90 -44.41
N GLU A 29 -40.69 -30.75 -44.84
CA GLU A 29 -41.57 -29.66 -44.40
C GLU A 29 -41.81 -29.67 -42.89
N ALA A 30 -42.08 -30.85 -42.30
CA ALA A 30 -42.28 -30.98 -40.86
C ALA A 30 -41.01 -30.64 -40.07
N LEU A 31 -39.83 -31.02 -40.58
CA LEU A 31 -38.54 -30.69 -39.96
C LEU A 31 -38.26 -29.18 -40.01
N VAL A 32 -38.60 -28.50 -41.11
CA VAL A 32 -38.47 -27.05 -41.23
C VAL A 32 -39.41 -26.33 -40.26
N GLN A 33 -40.65 -26.82 -40.12
CA GLN A 33 -41.61 -26.25 -39.17
C GLN A 33 -41.13 -26.43 -37.72
N LEU A 34 -40.64 -27.62 -37.37
CA LEU A 34 -40.11 -27.91 -36.03
C LEU A 34 -38.86 -27.06 -35.73
N ALA A 35 -37.95 -26.91 -36.71
CA ALA A 35 -36.79 -26.03 -36.58
C ALA A 35 -37.21 -24.57 -36.34
N GLY A 36 -38.26 -24.10 -37.03
CA GLY A 36 -38.84 -22.78 -36.83
C GLY A 36 -39.42 -22.58 -35.43
N GLU A 37 -40.17 -23.55 -34.91
CA GLU A 37 -40.75 -23.50 -33.55
C GLU A 37 -39.69 -23.56 -32.45
N LEU A 38 -38.59 -24.26 -32.70
CA LEU A 38 -37.45 -24.40 -31.78
C LEU A 38 -36.39 -23.30 -31.94
N ALA A 39 -36.60 -22.35 -32.86
CA ALA A 39 -35.64 -21.29 -33.22
C ALA A 39 -34.24 -21.83 -33.58
N LEU A 40 -34.20 -22.94 -34.31
CA LEU A 40 -32.98 -23.58 -34.81
C LEU A 40 -32.73 -23.18 -36.27
N GLU A 41 -31.45 -23.12 -36.68
CA GLU A 41 -31.13 -22.98 -38.10
C GLU A 41 -31.52 -24.27 -38.86
N PRO A 42 -32.38 -24.20 -39.89
CA PRO A 42 -32.98 -25.38 -40.52
C PRO A 42 -31.95 -26.36 -41.12
N LEU A 43 -30.86 -25.83 -41.68
CA LEU A 43 -29.80 -26.63 -42.30
C LEU A 43 -29.06 -27.47 -41.25
N SER A 44 -28.63 -26.86 -40.13
CA SER A 44 -27.96 -27.56 -39.04
C SER A 44 -28.87 -28.61 -38.37
N PHE A 45 -30.17 -28.35 -38.31
CA PHE A 45 -31.15 -29.27 -37.72
C PHE A 45 -31.41 -30.48 -38.62
N SER A 46 -31.54 -30.26 -39.94
CA SER A 46 -31.75 -31.31 -40.93
C SER A 46 -30.56 -32.28 -41.02
N GLU A 47 -29.32 -31.77 -40.95
CA GLU A 47 -28.10 -32.59 -40.97
C GLU A 47 -28.01 -33.46 -39.71
N SER A 48 -28.30 -32.91 -38.52
CA SER A 48 -28.28 -33.67 -37.27
C SER A 48 -29.38 -34.74 -37.17
N ILE A 49 -30.54 -34.54 -37.78
CA ILE A 49 -31.63 -35.54 -37.77
C ILE A 49 -31.46 -36.59 -38.87
N SER A 50 -30.85 -36.23 -39.99
CA SER A 50 -30.61 -37.17 -41.10
C SER A 50 -29.69 -38.35 -40.77
N SER A 51 -28.93 -38.26 -39.67
CA SER A 51 -28.09 -39.36 -39.15
C SER A 51 -28.82 -40.34 -38.22
N LEU A 52 -30.10 -40.13 -37.89
CA LEU A 52 -30.87 -40.98 -36.97
C LEU A 52 -31.63 -42.06 -37.75
N GLU A 53 -31.16 -43.30 -37.65
CA GLU A 53 -31.71 -44.45 -38.40
C GLU A 53 -33.06 -44.99 -37.86
N THR A 54 -33.52 -44.58 -36.67
CA THR A 54 -34.76 -45.10 -36.05
C THR A 54 -35.54 -44.06 -35.23
N LEU A 55 -36.88 -44.17 -35.22
CA LEU A 55 -37.81 -43.31 -34.46
C LEU A 55 -37.59 -43.34 -32.93
N ASP A 56 -37.07 -44.44 -32.38
CA ASP A 56 -36.76 -44.57 -30.95
C ASP A 56 -35.56 -43.70 -30.52
N ALA A 57 -34.60 -43.45 -31.42
CA ALA A 57 -33.49 -42.54 -31.15
C ALA A 57 -33.96 -41.07 -31.10
N LEU A 58 -35.02 -40.76 -31.86
CA LEU A 58 -35.64 -39.44 -31.92
C LEU A 58 -36.32 -39.07 -30.59
N GLU A 59 -36.90 -40.05 -29.88
CA GLU A 59 -37.52 -39.85 -28.57
C GLU A 59 -36.49 -39.54 -27.46
N SER A 60 -35.32 -40.18 -27.52
CA SER A 60 -34.18 -39.85 -26.64
C SER A 60 -33.52 -38.51 -26.98
N ASP A 61 -33.54 -38.09 -28.25
CA ASP A 61 -32.97 -36.80 -28.68
C ASP A 61 -33.94 -35.62 -28.49
N LEU A 62 -35.24 -35.85 -28.36
CA LEU A 62 -36.21 -34.81 -27.94
C LEU A 62 -35.84 -34.20 -26.58
N GLU A 63 -35.25 -34.97 -25.65
CA GLU A 63 -34.71 -34.44 -24.38
C GLU A 63 -33.49 -33.53 -24.61
N ASN A 64 -32.66 -33.85 -25.61
CA ASN A 64 -31.49 -33.05 -25.99
C ASN A 64 -31.85 -31.78 -26.76
N ILE A 65 -33.00 -31.73 -27.45
CA ILE A 65 -33.49 -30.53 -28.14
C ILE A 65 -33.66 -29.37 -27.15
N TYR A 66 -34.19 -29.62 -25.95
CA TYR A 66 -34.34 -28.55 -24.96
C TYR A 66 -32.98 -27.95 -24.56
N GLU A 67 -31.97 -28.78 -24.35
CA GLU A 67 -30.61 -28.30 -24.02
C GLU A 67 -29.93 -27.62 -25.22
N LEU A 68 -30.18 -28.06 -26.46
CA LEU A 68 -29.70 -27.38 -27.68
C LEU A 68 -30.34 -26.01 -27.87
N VAL A 69 -31.66 -25.90 -27.68
CA VAL A 69 -32.37 -24.61 -27.72
C VAL A 69 -31.88 -23.68 -26.62
N ARG A 70 -31.66 -24.22 -25.41
CA ARG A 70 -31.09 -23.48 -24.29
C ARG A 70 -29.66 -23.01 -24.60
N PHE A 71 -28.84 -23.85 -25.20
CA PHE A 71 -27.48 -23.51 -25.63
C PHE A 71 -27.49 -22.40 -26.68
N ASN A 72 -28.36 -22.48 -27.69
CA ASN A 72 -28.47 -21.45 -28.72
C ASN A 72 -28.92 -20.11 -28.13
N ARG A 73 -29.88 -20.12 -27.21
CA ARG A 73 -30.31 -18.90 -26.50
C ARG A 73 -29.20 -18.28 -25.64
N ILE A 74 -28.38 -19.11 -24.99
CA ILE A 74 -27.21 -18.62 -24.22
C ILE A 74 -26.14 -18.08 -25.18
N SER A 75 -25.91 -18.76 -26.30
CA SER A 75 -24.97 -18.35 -27.35
C SER A 75 -25.36 -17.01 -27.98
N GLU A 76 -26.65 -16.79 -28.23
CA GLU A 76 -27.18 -15.52 -28.72
C GLU A 76 -26.94 -14.39 -27.70
N LYS A 77 -27.15 -14.64 -26.40
CA LYS A 77 -26.83 -13.67 -25.35
C LYS A 77 -25.33 -13.35 -25.27
N LEU A 78 -24.47 -14.34 -25.50
CA LEU A 78 -23.02 -14.13 -25.55
C LEU A 78 -22.62 -13.30 -26.78
N SER A 79 -23.25 -13.54 -27.93
CA SER A 79 -23.07 -12.76 -29.16
C SER A 79 -23.40 -11.28 -28.97
N VAL A 80 -24.51 -10.97 -28.29
CA VAL A 80 -24.89 -9.58 -27.95
C VAL A 80 -23.81 -8.87 -27.12
N GLN A 81 -23.03 -9.61 -26.32
CA GLN A 81 -21.91 -9.09 -25.53
C GLN A 81 -20.57 -9.13 -26.27
N GLY A 82 -20.53 -9.53 -27.55
CA GLY A 82 -19.32 -9.66 -28.35
C GLY A 82 -18.46 -10.88 -27.99
N LEU A 83 -19.04 -11.92 -27.40
CA LEU A 83 -18.36 -13.14 -26.95
C LEU A 83 -18.61 -14.34 -27.88
N ASP A 84 -18.86 -14.11 -29.16
CA ASP A 84 -19.17 -15.14 -30.16
C ASP A 84 -18.13 -16.27 -30.21
N ALA A 85 -16.85 -15.91 -30.08
CA ALA A 85 -15.74 -16.88 -30.09
C ALA A 85 -15.87 -17.93 -28.97
N TRP A 86 -16.45 -17.55 -27.82
CA TRP A 86 -16.68 -18.47 -26.71
C TRP A 86 -17.88 -19.37 -26.95
N ALA A 87 -18.92 -18.89 -27.63
CA ALA A 87 -20.05 -19.73 -28.02
C ALA A 87 -19.64 -20.80 -29.04
N VAL A 88 -18.81 -20.43 -30.02
CA VAL A 88 -18.22 -21.38 -30.98
C VAL A 88 -17.31 -22.38 -30.27
N MET A 89 -16.45 -21.92 -29.37
CA MET A 89 -15.57 -22.79 -28.58
C MET A 89 -16.36 -23.75 -27.70
N ALA A 90 -17.45 -23.30 -27.06
CA ALA A 90 -18.31 -24.13 -26.23
C ALA A 90 -19.00 -25.25 -27.04
N ARG A 91 -19.36 -24.98 -28.29
CA ARG A 91 -20.04 -25.95 -29.18
C ARG A 91 -19.12 -27.08 -29.61
N ALA A 92 -17.83 -26.80 -29.78
CA ALA A 92 -16.81 -27.77 -30.18
C ALA A 92 -15.93 -28.23 -28.99
N TRP A 93 -16.42 -28.05 -27.76
CA TRP A 93 -15.65 -28.36 -26.55
C TRP A 93 -15.80 -29.84 -26.18
N ASP A 94 -14.71 -30.58 -26.30
CA ASP A 94 -14.70 -32.03 -26.02
C ASP A 94 -14.26 -32.39 -24.58
N GLU A 95 -13.89 -31.38 -23.78
CA GLU A 95 -13.35 -31.53 -22.43
C GLU A 95 -14.38 -31.19 -21.34
N LYS A 96 -13.98 -31.28 -20.07
CA LYS A 96 -14.84 -30.92 -18.93
C LYS A 96 -15.36 -29.46 -19.03
N PRO A 97 -16.68 -29.21 -18.86
CA PRO A 97 -17.25 -27.86 -18.96
C PRO A 97 -16.66 -26.82 -18.00
N GLU A 98 -16.20 -27.25 -16.82
CA GLU A 98 -15.59 -26.36 -15.82
C GLU A 98 -14.28 -25.74 -16.32
N LEU A 99 -13.57 -26.42 -17.23
CA LEU A 99 -12.34 -25.92 -17.82
C LEU A 99 -12.58 -24.75 -18.77
N LEU A 100 -13.71 -24.74 -19.49
CA LEU A 100 -14.09 -23.63 -20.36
C LEU A 100 -14.36 -22.37 -19.54
N ALA A 101 -15.08 -22.50 -18.42
CA ALA A 101 -15.30 -21.40 -17.49
C ALA A 101 -13.98 -20.88 -16.88
N THR A 102 -13.08 -21.80 -16.51
CA THR A 102 -11.74 -21.45 -15.99
C THR A 102 -10.91 -20.70 -17.02
N ALA A 103 -10.94 -21.15 -18.28
CA ALA A 103 -10.24 -20.49 -19.39
C ALA A 103 -10.78 -19.07 -19.63
N PHE A 104 -12.10 -18.88 -19.55
CA PHE A 104 -12.72 -17.56 -19.66
C PHE A 104 -12.24 -16.62 -18.55
N ILE A 105 -12.31 -17.06 -17.29
CA ILE A 105 -11.86 -16.28 -16.13
C ILE A 105 -10.38 -15.91 -16.28
N TYR A 106 -9.54 -16.89 -16.63
CA TYR A 106 -8.11 -16.66 -16.87
C TYR A 106 -7.89 -15.61 -17.97
N ARG A 107 -8.57 -15.72 -19.12
CA ARG A 107 -8.41 -14.79 -20.23
C ARG A 107 -8.88 -13.38 -19.86
N TYR A 108 -10.01 -13.28 -19.16
CA TYR A 108 -10.56 -12.02 -18.70
C TYR A 108 -9.57 -11.29 -17.77
N HIS A 109 -9.07 -11.97 -16.73
CA HIS A 109 -8.08 -11.37 -15.83
C HIS A 109 -6.74 -11.08 -16.52
N SER A 110 -6.28 -11.96 -17.41
CA SER A 110 -5.04 -11.74 -18.16
C SER A 110 -5.14 -10.50 -19.06
N GLN A 111 -6.32 -10.24 -19.64
CA GLN A 111 -6.55 -9.05 -20.44
C GLN A 111 -6.54 -7.78 -19.59
N LEU A 112 -7.20 -7.79 -18.42
CA LEU A 112 -7.16 -6.66 -17.48
C LEU A 112 -5.74 -6.34 -17.03
N VAL A 113 -4.94 -7.36 -16.71
CA VAL A 113 -3.52 -7.18 -16.37
C VAL A 113 -2.77 -6.60 -17.57
N SER A 114 -2.96 -7.15 -18.77
CA SER A 114 -2.28 -6.67 -19.97
C SER A 114 -2.59 -5.20 -20.26
N GLU A 115 -3.86 -4.78 -20.13
CA GLU A 115 -4.26 -3.38 -20.29
C GLU A 115 -3.57 -2.46 -19.29
N VAL A 116 -3.45 -2.87 -18.02
CA VAL A 116 -2.75 -2.08 -17.00
C VAL A 116 -1.26 -1.98 -17.32
N TYR A 117 -0.63 -3.07 -17.74
CA TYR A 117 0.77 -3.08 -18.19
C TYR A 117 1.00 -2.20 -19.43
N GLU A 118 0.02 -2.09 -20.33
CA GLU A 118 0.13 -1.21 -21.50
C GLU A 118 -0.05 0.27 -21.16
N LYS A 119 -0.95 0.58 -20.21
CA LYS A 119 -1.25 1.95 -19.78
C LYS A 119 -0.14 2.53 -18.89
N GLU A 120 0.48 1.71 -18.04
CA GLU A 120 1.44 2.15 -17.03
C GLU A 120 2.87 1.68 -17.37
N LEU A 121 3.65 2.58 -17.98
CA LEU A 121 5.05 2.31 -18.36
C LEU A 121 5.90 1.86 -17.15
N ALA A 122 5.64 2.45 -15.97
CA ALA A 122 6.36 2.13 -14.74
C ALA A 122 6.20 0.67 -14.30
N ILE A 123 5.06 0.04 -14.59
CA ILE A 123 4.81 -1.38 -14.28
C ILE A 123 5.43 -2.26 -15.38
N LYS A 124 5.31 -1.82 -16.64
CA LYS A 124 5.84 -2.55 -17.80
C LYS A 124 7.35 -2.71 -17.79
N GLU A 125 8.06 -1.66 -17.40
CA GLU A 125 9.52 -1.62 -17.37
C GLU A 125 10.07 -2.00 -15.98
N PHE A 126 9.22 -2.38 -15.03
CA PHE A 126 9.66 -2.74 -13.70
C PHE A 126 10.46 -4.05 -13.72
N ASP A 127 11.78 -3.91 -13.61
CA ASP A 127 12.67 -5.03 -13.32
C ASP A 127 12.91 -5.11 -11.81
N ARG A 128 12.31 -6.14 -11.20
CA ARG A 128 12.45 -6.41 -9.77
C ARG A 128 13.91 -6.59 -9.36
N VAL A 129 14.73 -7.27 -10.17
CA VAL A 129 16.12 -7.59 -9.84
C VAL A 129 16.97 -6.33 -9.85
N GLU A 130 16.82 -5.47 -10.86
CA GLU A 130 17.53 -4.18 -10.90
C GLU A 130 17.05 -3.23 -9.80
N HIS A 131 15.76 -3.25 -9.45
CA HIS A 131 15.22 -2.47 -8.34
C HIS A 131 15.78 -2.93 -6.99
N GLU A 132 15.81 -4.24 -6.72
CA GLU A 132 16.39 -4.80 -5.50
C GLU A 132 17.89 -4.47 -5.37
N LYS A 133 18.66 -4.58 -6.47
CA LYS A 133 20.07 -4.14 -6.50
C LYS A 133 20.21 -2.64 -6.20
N SER A 134 19.32 -1.81 -6.73
CA SER A 134 19.33 -0.36 -6.50
C SER A 134 19.08 -0.03 -5.02
N ILE A 135 18.13 -0.73 -4.37
CA ILE A 135 17.87 -0.60 -2.94
C ILE A 135 19.09 -1.02 -2.11
N GLU A 136 19.71 -2.16 -2.44
CA GLU A 136 20.90 -2.64 -1.74
C GLU A 136 22.08 -1.68 -1.88
N ARG A 137 22.31 -1.17 -3.10
CA ARG A 137 23.33 -0.17 -3.37
C ARG A 137 23.09 1.12 -2.58
N PHE A 138 21.85 1.63 -2.58
CA PHE A 138 21.48 2.79 -1.80
C PHE A 138 21.77 2.58 -0.31
N ARG A 139 21.31 1.46 0.27
CA ARG A 139 21.57 1.13 1.69
C ARG A 139 23.06 1.02 2.01
N SER A 140 23.86 0.48 1.09
CA SER A 140 25.31 0.37 1.26
C SER A 140 25.97 1.74 1.27
N ILE A 141 25.63 2.60 0.29
CA ILE A 141 26.16 3.96 0.19
C ILE A 141 25.72 4.81 1.38
N ASP A 142 24.45 4.73 1.78
CA ASP A 142 23.90 5.46 2.93
C ASP A 142 24.66 5.12 4.23
N LYS A 143 24.96 3.84 4.46
CA LYS A 143 25.79 3.41 5.60
C LYS A 143 27.22 3.96 5.52
N GLN A 144 27.83 3.94 4.34
CA GLN A 144 29.18 4.48 4.15
C GLN A 144 29.21 5.99 4.37
N LEU A 145 28.20 6.71 3.87
CA LEU A 145 28.04 8.14 4.08
C LEU A 145 27.86 8.47 5.56
N PHE A 146 27.07 7.66 6.28
CA PHE A 146 26.89 7.84 7.73
C PHE A 146 28.22 7.69 8.48
N SER A 147 29.02 6.66 8.18
CA SER A 147 30.35 6.50 8.76
C SER A 147 31.29 7.65 8.40
N PHE A 148 31.31 8.08 7.14
CA PHE A 148 32.13 9.19 6.67
C PHE A 148 31.76 10.50 7.39
N ALA A 149 30.47 10.82 7.51
CA ALA A 149 29.99 12.01 8.20
C ALA A 149 30.36 11.99 9.71
N GLN A 150 30.43 10.81 10.34
CA GLN A 150 30.92 10.69 11.71
C GLN A 150 32.40 11.05 11.81
N GLU A 151 33.23 10.56 10.88
CA GLU A 151 34.66 10.86 10.84
C GLU A 151 34.91 12.36 10.60
N GLU A 152 34.24 12.95 9.61
CA GLU A 152 34.30 14.38 9.30
C GLU A 152 33.89 15.24 10.51
N LEU A 153 32.80 14.87 11.19
CA LEU A 153 32.37 15.56 12.40
C LEU A 153 33.41 15.48 13.53
N VAL A 154 34.05 14.32 13.72
CA VAL A 154 35.08 14.15 14.75
C VAL A 154 36.31 15.00 14.45
N GLU A 155 36.72 15.07 13.17
CA GLU A 155 37.82 15.93 12.72
C GLU A 155 37.50 17.41 12.96
N GLU A 156 36.32 17.88 12.54
CA GLU A 156 35.87 19.26 12.74
C GLU A 156 35.81 19.62 14.24
N LEU A 157 35.32 18.71 15.08
CA LEU A 157 35.30 18.89 16.53
C LEU A 157 36.72 18.95 17.12
N TYR A 158 37.64 18.13 16.62
CA TYR A 158 39.02 18.12 17.07
C TYR A 158 39.74 19.43 16.73
N GLU A 159 39.55 19.95 15.51
CA GLU A 159 40.12 21.23 15.07
C GLU A 159 39.59 22.41 15.88
N ARG A 160 38.34 22.35 16.34
CA ARG A 160 37.71 23.38 17.19
C ARG A 160 38.14 23.33 18.64
N LEU A 161 38.87 22.30 19.08
CA LEU A 161 39.27 22.18 20.49
C LEU A 161 40.15 23.37 20.91
N PRO A 162 39.90 23.96 22.09
CA PRO A 162 40.74 25.02 22.58
C PRO A 162 42.15 24.49 22.88
N ASN A 163 43.17 25.35 22.72
CA ASN A 163 44.55 24.99 23.06
C ASN A 163 44.63 24.52 24.53
N PRO A 164 45.07 23.27 24.81
CA PRO A 164 45.13 22.71 26.17
C PRO A 164 46.01 23.50 27.16
N SER A 165 46.92 24.33 26.66
CA SER A 165 47.81 25.18 27.45
C SER A 165 47.29 26.61 27.61
N ALA A 166 46.12 26.94 27.07
CA ALA A 166 45.51 28.26 27.21
C ALA A 166 45.20 28.57 28.69
N ARG A 167 45.32 29.86 29.05
CA ARG A 167 44.96 30.38 30.37
C ARG A 167 43.46 30.69 30.43
N GLY A 168 42.93 30.88 31.64
CA GLY A 168 41.53 31.24 31.85
C GLY A 168 40.63 30.00 31.94
N GLU A 169 39.57 29.93 31.13
CA GLU A 169 38.56 28.87 31.20
C GLU A 169 39.15 27.46 31.05
N VAL A 170 40.09 27.28 30.11
CA VAL A 170 40.78 26.00 29.88
C VAL A 170 41.66 25.61 31.07
N GLU A 171 42.31 26.59 31.71
CA GLU A 171 43.10 26.35 32.91
C GLU A 171 42.21 25.91 34.08
N THR A 172 41.03 26.52 34.25
CA THR A 172 40.04 26.10 35.24
C THR A 172 39.64 24.64 35.01
N LEU A 173 39.30 24.25 33.77
CA LEU A 173 38.98 22.86 33.44
C LEU A 173 40.14 21.91 33.73
N ARG A 174 41.36 22.26 33.31
CA ARG A 174 42.56 21.44 33.56
C ARG A 174 42.81 21.25 35.06
N ARG A 175 42.59 22.28 35.88
CA ARG A 175 42.70 22.18 37.35
C ARG A 175 41.64 21.22 37.91
N GLU A 176 40.40 21.31 37.42
CA GLU A 176 39.32 20.41 37.86
C GLU A 176 39.54 18.95 37.42
N PHE A 177 40.07 18.69 36.23
CA PHE A 177 40.40 17.34 35.76
C PHE A 177 41.51 16.66 36.58
N ASN A 178 42.45 17.43 37.12
CA ASN A 178 43.52 16.90 37.96
C ASN A 178 43.10 16.63 39.42
N LYS A 179 41.90 17.05 39.83
CA LYS A 179 41.40 16.77 41.18
C LYS A 179 40.89 15.34 41.28
N LYS A 180 41.07 14.71 42.44
CA LYS A 180 40.46 13.41 42.78
C LYS A 180 39.17 13.54 43.59
N ARG A 181 38.97 14.69 44.26
CA ARG A 181 37.83 15.00 45.15
C ARG A 181 37.64 16.52 45.20
N ARG A 182 36.49 16.98 45.71
CA ARG A 182 36.14 18.41 45.85
C ARG A 182 36.16 19.16 44.52
N HIS A 183 35.54 18.57 43.51
CA HIS A 183 35.29 19.24 42.23
C HIS A 183 34.35 20.43 42.42
N LEU A 184 34.45 21.42 41.53
CA LEU A 184 33.49 22.51 41.47
C LEU A 184 32.08 21.98 41.19
N PRO A 185 31.04 22.51 41.86
CA PRO A 185 29.65 22.26 41.46
C PRO A 185 29.43 22.64 39.99
N ILE A 186 28.63 21.86 39.27
CA ILE A 186 28.40 22.01 37.82
C ILE A 186 28.05 23.45 37.44
N ARG A 187 27.13 24.09 38.18
CA ARG A 187 26.75 25.49 37.96
C ARG A 187 27.96 26.45 38.00
N ARG A 188 28.82 26.32 39.02
CA ARG A 188 30.03 27.17 39.13
C ARG A 188 31.05 26.85 38.03
N LEU A 189 31.16 25.58 37.65
CA LEU A 189 32.03 25.16 36.58
C LEU A 189 31.60 25.77 35.23
N LEU A 190 30.30 25.69 34.91
CA LEU A 190 29.73 26.26 33.69
C LEU A 190 29.84 27.80 33.67
N ASN A 191 29.67 28.47 34.80
CA ASN A 191 29.87 29.92 34.85
C ASN A 191 31.34 30.34 34.66
N SER A 192 32.29 29.53 35.12
CA SER A 192 33.72 29.86 35.09
C SER A 192 34.47 29.36 33.85
N ALA A 193 33.91 28.38 33.14
CA ALA A 193 34.53 27.77 31.96
C ALA A 193 33.52 27.37 30.87
N GLY A 194 32.36 28.02 30.81
CA GLY A 194 31.25 27.65 29.94
C GLY A 194 31.58 27.66 28.45
N ARG A 195 32.34 28.64 27.96
CA ARG A 195 32.69 28.73 26.54
C ARG A 195 33.68 27.63 26.17
N ALA A 196 34.67 27.36 27.02
CA ALA A 196 35.58 26.25 26.81
C ALA A 196 34.85 24.89 26.84
N ILE A 197 33.89 24.71 27.76
CA ILE A 197 33.06 23.50 27.80
C ILE A 197 32.24 23.36 26.52
N GLN A 198 31.61 24.44 26.04
CA GLN A 198 30.80 24.41 24.83
C GLN A 198 31.64 24.15 23.57
N GLN A 199 32.87 24.67 23.50
CA GLN A 199 33.78 24.33 22.40
C GLN A 199 34.16 22.84 22.40
N ILE A 200 34.41 22.25 23.57
CA ILE A 200 34.76 20.82 23.71
C ILE A 200 33.53 19.92 23.50
N LYS A 201 32.36 20.37 23.95
CA LYS A 201 31.08 19.66 23.89
C LYS A 201 29.97 20.62 23.45
N PRO A 202 29.75 20.82 22.14
CA PRO A 202 28.79 21.81 21.65
C PRO A 202 27.33 21.42 21.88
N VAL A 203 27.06 20.12 22.06
CA VAL A 203 25.70 19.59 22.27
C VAL A 203 25.47 19.30 23.74
N PHE A 204 24.45 19.94 24.31
CA PHE A 204 24.02 19.76 25.70
C PHE A 204 22.70 18.99 25.70
N MET A 205 22.64 17.87 26.45
CA MET A 205 21.40 17.14 26.70
C MET A 205 21.00 17.34 28.16
N MET A 206 19.91 18.07 28.39
CA MET A 206 19.48 18.48 29.72
C MET A 206 17.95 18.51 29.81
N SER A 207 17.40 18.13 30.96
CA SER A 207 15.99 18.40 31.26
C SER A 207 15.76 19.90 31.49
N PRO A 208 14.53 20.41 31.31
CA PRO A 208 14.20 21.82 31.58
C PRO A 208 14.63 22.29 32.98
N MET A 209 14.41 21.46 34.01
CA MET A 209 14.84 21.73 35.38
C MET A 209 16.36 21.86 35.50
N SER A 210 17.11 21.02 34.78
CA SER A 210 18.58 21.05 34.78
C SER A 210 19.11 22.34 34.15
N ILE A 211 18.46 22.82 33.09
CA ILE A 211 18.79 24.10 32.44
C ILE A 211 18.64 25.25 33.43
N ALA A 212 17.50 25.33 34.13
CA ALA A 212 17.24 26.36 35.14
C ALA A 212 18.22 26.29 36.33
N THR A 213 18.63 25.07 36.72
CA THR A 213 19.51 24.86 37.88
C THR A 213 20.97 25.20 37.56
N TYR A 214 21.47 24.84 36.37
CA TYR A 214 22.89 24.84 36.06
C TYR A 214 23.34 25.96 35.13
N LEU A 215 22.48 26.47 34.26
CA LEU A 215 22.83 27.51 33.29
C LEU A 215 22.34 28.87 33.77
N GLU A 216 23.27 29.76 34.13
CA GLU A 216 22.92 31.15 34.46
C GLU A 216 22.53 31.96 33.22
N PRO A 217 21.57 32.89 33.33
CA PRO A 217 21.18 33.74 32.20
C PRO A 217 22.39 34.44 31.59
N GLY A 218 22.55 34.35 30.26
CA GLY A 218 23.66 34.96 29.52
C GLY A 218 25.03 34.29 29.67
N SER A 219 25.16 33.16 30.37
CA SER A 219 26.45 32.46 30.47
C SER A 219 26.77 31.58 29.26
N ILE A 220 25.74 30.97 28.65
CA ILE A 220 25.83 30.08 27.49
C ILE A 220 24.59 30.27 26.63
N ASP A 221 24.81 30.41 25.32
CA ASP A 221 23.80 30.52 24.28
C ASP A 221 23.99 29.40 23.26
N PHE A 222 22.91 29.01 22.58
CA PHE A 222 22.88 27.93 21.60
C PHE A 222 22.31 28.43 20.28
N ASP A 223 22.81 27.87 19.18
CA ASP A 223 22.28 28.19 17.85
C ASP A 223 20.93 27.50 17.64
N LEU A 224 20.75 26.33 18.25
CA LEU A 224 19.56 25.49 18.12
C LEU A 224 19.19 24.86 19.45
N VAL A 225 17.91 24.91 19.79
CA VAL A 225 17.30 24.19 20.91
C VAL A 225 16.26 23.22 20.35
N ILE A 226 16.36 21.95 20.73
CA ILE A 226 15.42 20.91 20.31
C ILE A 226 14.68 20.42 21.56
N PHE A 227 13.35 20.53 21.53
CA PHE A 227 12.50 19.84 22.49
C PHE A 227 12.05 18.52 21.89
N ASP A 228 12.51 17.41 22.47
CA ASP A 228 11.94 16.10 22.23
C ASP A 228 10.81 15.85 23.25
N GLU A 229 9.80 15.08 22.86
CA GLU A 229 8.57 14.85 23.64
C GLU A 229 7.93 16.15 24.18
N ALA A 230 7.89 17.19 23.34
CA ALA A 230 7.48 18.54 23.74
C ALA A 230 6.03 18.66 24.22
N SER A 231 5.18 17.66 23.94
CA SER A 231 3.84 17.56 24.52
C SER A 231 3.87 17.33 26.03
N GLN A 232 4.98 16.84 26.60
CA GLN A 232 5.16 16.60 28.03
C GLN A 232 5.95 17.71 28.74
N VAL A 233 6.31 18.80 28.05
CA VAL A 233 7.07 19.91 28.64
C VAL A 233 6.17 21.11 28.82
N LYS A 234 6.05 21.60 30.07
CA LYS A 234 5.31 22.81 30.38
C LYS A 234 5.98 24.04 29.78
N VAL A 235 5.17 25.01 29.33
CA VAL A 235 5.66 26.28 28.78
C VAL A 235 6.62 26.99 29.75
N ALA A 236 6.23 27.08 31.02
CA ALA A 236 7.04 27.73 32.06
C ALA A 236 8.42 27.07 32.24
N ASP A 237 8.49 25.75 32.14
CA ASP A 237 9.73 25.00 32.33
C ASP A 237 10.68 25.14 31.13
N GLY A 238 10.15 25.18 29.91
CA GLY A 238 10.98 25.30 28.70
C GLY A 238 11.34 26.72 28.28
N LEU A 239 10.68 27.75 28.81
CA LEU A 239 10.97 29.15 28.45
C LEU A 239 12.45 29.49 28.63
N GLY A 240 13.08 29.02 29.72
CA GLY A 240 14.50 29.25 29.98
C GLY A 240 15.44 28.60 28.97
N ALA A 241 15.01 27.51 28.31
CA ALA A 241 15.76 26.88 27.22
C ALA A 241 15.54 27.64 25.90
N ILE A 242 14.30 28.02 25.58
CA ILE A 242 13.93 28.79 24.39
C ILE A 242 14.75 30.09 24.32
N LEU A 243 14.85 30.83 25.43
CA LEU A 243 15.55 32.12 25.48
C LEU A 243 17.06 32.02 25.22
N ARG A 244 17.65 30.82 25.30
CA ARG A 244 19.07 30.59 24.99
C ARG A 244 19.30 30.13 23.56
N GLY A 245 18.25 29.77 22.82
CA GLY A 245 18.33 29.31 21.44
C GLY A 245 18.13 30.46 20.46
N LYS A 246 18.90 30.50 19.37
CA LYS A 246 18.57 31.34 18.20
C LYS A 246 17.43 30.73 17.38
N GLN A 247 17.36 29.41 17.34
CA GLN A 247 16.32 28.63 16.67
C GLN A 247 15.77 27.57 17.61
N VAL A 248 14.49 27.23 17.44
CA VAL A 248 13.81 26.21 18.25
C VAL A 248 13.13 25.21 17.33
N ILE A 249 13.37 23.93 17.58
CA ILE A 249 12.62 22.81 16.99
C ILE A 249 11.84 22.13 18.10
N VAL A 250 10.55 21.90 17.83
CA VAL A 250 9.63 21.27 18.76
C VAL A 250 9.16 19.96 18.15
N VAL A 251 9.51 18.84 18.78
CA VAL A 251 9.13 17.49 18.35
C VAL A 251 8.20 16.90 19.41
N GLY A 252 7.05 16.41 18.99
CA GLY A 252 6.09 15.79 19.89
C GLY A 252 4.86 15.30 19.16
N ASP A 253 3.92 14.76 19.92
CA ASP A 253 2.64 14.26 19.41
C ASP A 253 1.51 14.89 20.22
N THR A 254 0.56 15.51 19.53
CA THR A 254 -0.61 16.18 20.14
C THR A 254 -1.58 15.19 20.78
N LYS A 255 -1.51 13.91 20.39
CA LYS A 255 -2.36 12.85 20.95
C LYS A 255 -1.75 12.14 22.16
N GLN A 256 -0.47 12.39 22.45
CA GLN A 256 0.15 11.87 23.67
C GLN A 256 -0.30 12.65 24.90
N MET A 257 -0.13 12.04 26.07
CA MET A 257 -0.59 12.63 27.32
C MET A 257 0.08 13.99 27.59
N PRO A 258 -0.69 15.01 28.02
CA PRO A 258 -0.16 16.30 28.43
C PRO A 258 0.71 16.15 29.70
N PRO A 259 1.50 17.17 30.08
CA PRO A 259 2.38 17.08 31.24
C PRO A 259 1.55 16.86 32.51
N THR A 260 2.05 16.02 33.42
CA THR A 260 1.35 15.73 34.67
C THR A 260 1.23 17.00 35.53
N ASN A 261 0.01 17.49 35.73
CA ASN A 261 -0.26 18.67 36.57
C ASN A 261 -0.24 18.30 38.08
N PHE A 262 0.97 18.17 38.65
CA PHE A 262 1.12 17.89 40.08
C PHE A 262 0.74 19.08 40.99
N PHE A 263 0.76 20.31 40.47
CA PHE A 263 0.54 21.55 41.23
C PHE A 263 -0.82 22.25 40.96
N GLY A 264 -1.58 21.83 39.94
CA GLY A 264 -2.82 22.51 39.52
C GLY A 264 -4.01 22.30 40.48
N ARG A 265 -3.92 21.38 41.44
CA ARG A 265 -5.02 21.11 42.39
C ARG A 265 -5.11 22.07 43.57
N GLN A 266 -4.17 23.00 43.73
CA GLN A 266 -4.11 23.88 44.91
C GLN A 266 -4.60 25.31 44.67
N PHE A 267 -4.99 25.64 43.44
CA PHE A 267 -5.63 26.91 43.10
C PHE A 267 -6.99 26.63 42.46
N THR A 268 -8.01 26.40 43.28
CA THR A 268 -9.40 26.60 42.85
C THR A 268 -9.60 28.10 42.66
N LEU A 269 -9.34 28.58 41.45
CA LEU A 269 -9.85 29.87 41.00
C LEU A 269 -11.39 29.76 40.92
N ASP A 270 -12.09 30.82 41.30
CA ASP A 270 -13.55 30.92 41.12
C ASP A 270 -13.88 30.72 39.63
N ASP A 271 -14.94 29.96 39.32
CA ASP A 271 -15.26 29.48 37.96
C ASP A 271 -15.38 30.61 36.92
N GLU A 272 -15.61 31.86 37.34
CA GLU A 272 -15.72 33.03 36.45
C GLU A 272 -14.37 33.61 35.98
N GLU A 273 -13.24 33.35 36.68
CA GLU A 273 -11.90 33.84 36.27
C GLU A 273 -11.13 32.85 35.38
N ALA A 274 -11.51 31.56 35.40
CA ALA A 274 -10.86 30.52 34.61
C ALA A 274 -11.14 30.64 33.09
N GLU A 275 -12.36 31.05 32.71
CA GLU A 275 -12.75 31.21 31.29
C GLU A 275 -12.06 32.40 30.59
N LEU A 276 -11.51 33.36 31.34
CA LEU A 276 -10.84 34.55 30.79
C LEU A 276 -9.33 34.36 30.52
N SER A 277 -8.75 33.26 30.97
CA SER A 277 -7.32 32.97 30.78
C SER A 277 -7.10 32.18 29.50
N LEU A 278 -6.92 32.89 28.38
CA LEU A 278 -6.39 32.34 27.12
C LEU A 278 -5.04 31.58 27.30
N THR A 279 -4.38 31.76 28.44
CA THR A 279 -3.12 31.12 28.82
C THR A 279 -3.27 29.89 29.73
N ALA A 280 -4.46 29.60 30.25
CA ALA A 280 -4.69 28.42 31.09
C ALA A 280 -4.73 27.12 30.28
N ASP A 281 -5.16 27.18 29.01
CA ASP A 281 -5.27 26.01 28.13
C ASP A 281 -3.96 25.61 27.41
N ILE A 282 -2.93 26.47 27.44
CA ILE A 282 -1.64 26.16 26.81
C ILE A 282 -0.75 25.45 27.83
N GLU A 283 -1.02 24.17 28.05
CA GLU A 283 -0.31 23.38 29.06
C GLU A 283 1.12 22.99 28.64
N SER A 284 1.41 22.92 27.34
CA SER A 284 2.68 22.40 26.80
C SER A 284 3.32 23.31 25.74
N ILE A 285 4.63 23.16 25.56
CA ILE A 285 5.38 23.84 24.49
C ILE A 285 4.83 23.46 23.12
N LEU A 286 4.51 22.18 22.91
CA LEU A 286 3.91 21.75 21.64
C LEU A 286 2.59 22.49 21.37
N GLY A 287 1.71 22.54 22.37
CA GLY A 287 0.44 23.27 22.26
C GLY A 287 0.64 24.76 21.96
N MET A 288 1.61 25.41 22.61
CA MET A 288 1.93 26.82 22.42
C MET A 288 2.34 27.13 20.98
N PHE A 289 3.24 26.32 20.42
CA PHE A 289 3.73 26.51 19.06
C PHE A 289 2.64 26.22 18.01
N LEU A 290 1.79 25.22 18.25
CA LEU A 290 0.65 24.95 17.36
C LEU A 290 -0.38 26.08 17.38
N ALA A 291 -0.75 26.56 18.56
CA ALA A 291 -1.66 27.70 18.71
C ALA A 291 -1.12 28.98 18.07
N SER A 292 0.20 29.15 18.02
CA SER A 292 0.87 30.29 17.39
C SER A 292 0.92 30.19 15.85
N GLY A 293 0.44 29.08 15.26
CA GLY A 293 0.44 28.90 13.80
C GLY A 293 1.83 28.65 13.19
N THR A 294 2.76 28.12 13.97
CA THR A 294 4.13 27.83 13.50
C THR A 294 4.12 26.72 12.44
N PRO A 295 5.02 26.72 11.42
CA PRO A 295 5.03 25.69 10.41
C PRO A 295 5.25 24.29 11.00
N GLU A 296 4.36 23.35 10.67
CA GLU A 296 4.41 21.97 11.15
C GLU A 296 4.67 20.97 10.02
N ARG A 297 5.24 19.81 10.37
CA ARG A 297 5.40 18.68 9.45
C ARG A 297 5.14 17.37 10.18
N MET A 298 4.07 16.68 9.77
CA MET A 298 3.74 15.35 10.28
C MET A 298 4.65 14.29 9.66
N LEU A 299 5.29 13.46 10.49
CA LEU A 299 6.01 12.28 10.05
C LEU A 299 4.99 11.20 9.66
N LYS A 300 5.03 10.75 8.39
CA LYS A 300 4.00 9.87 7.81
C LYS A 300 4.18 8.39 8.09
N TRP A 301 5.39 7.97 8.45
CA TRP A 301 5.77 6.56 8.52
C TRP A 301 6.06 6.17 9.97
N HIS A 302 5.44 5.09 10.42
CA HIS A 302 5.69 4.50 11.71
C HIS A 302 6.54 3.24 11.55
N TYR A 303 7.72 3.20 12.18
CA TYR A 303 8.69 2.12 12.01
C TYR A 303 8.68 1.09 13.15
N ARG A 304 7.86 1.28 14.18
CA ARG A 304 7.90 0.48 15.42
C ARG A 304 6.84 -0.63 15.48
N SER A 305 5.83 -0.58 14.61
CA SER A 305 4.74 -1.54 14.55
C SER A 305 4.77 -2.23 13.21
N VAL A 306 4.65 -3.55 13.21
CA VAL A 306 4.43 -4.31 11.98
C VAL A 306 3.06 -3.89 11.46
N MET A 307 3.02 -3.32 10.26
CA MET A 307 1.75 -3.02 9.60
C MET A 307 1.10 -4.38 9.30
N SER A 308 0.06 -4.75 10.06
CA SER A 308 -0.79 -5.86 9.67
C SER A 308 -1.56 -5.42 8.43
N LEU A 309 -1.09 -5.85 7.26
CA LEU A 309 -1.87 -5.82 6.03
C LEU A 309 -3.07 -6.77 6.16
#